data_AF-A0A813EQL1-F1
#
_entry.id   AF-A0A813EQL1-F1
#
_cell.length_a   1.000
_cell.length_b   1.000
_cell.length_c   1.000
_cell.angle_alpha   90.00
_cell.angle_beta   90.00
_cell.angle_gamma   90.00
#
_symmetry.space_group_name_H-M   'P 1'
#
loop_
_entity.id
_entity.type
_entity.pdbx_description
1 polymer ?
#
loop_
_entity_poly.entity_id
_entity_poly.type
_entity_poly.pdbx_seq_one_letter_code
_entity_poly.pdbx_strand_id
1 'polypeptide(L)'
;MGHGGDFCSSFGAYCHLLRHMYISCDMFTCSNGWQGTFQAWNVVFSSGTLLVTLVSVVIYLVKYFQYYTAGSIVDILISSFITMLIQLFVSYLGWFCVVVKDGCCGCIGYALWGVVYLLVFLSRYSPRFLERQNLHSSEFVRDVNKYFFYGQQHSDWADIVYAVLLVPIVYMSLSCFALACGGASSRSRGNVVLQSDSSSEESDSVA
;
A
#
# COMPACT_ATOMS: atom_id res chain seq x y z
N MET A 1 -1.04 22.16 16.91
CA MET A 1 -0.37 21.08 17.65
C MET A 1 -1.47 20.18 18.17
N GLY A 2 -1.76 19.12 17.41
CA GLY A 2 -3.00 18.36 17.53
C GLY A 2 -3.01 17.45 18.76
N HIS A 3 -4.16 17.42 19.43
CA HIS A 3 -4.53 16.33 20.32
C HIS A 3 -4.27 15.02 19.60
N GLY A 4 -3.42 14.17 20.17
CA GLY A 4 -3.09 12.87 19.59
C GLY A 4 -4.37 12.05 19.52
N GLY A 5 -5.00 12.03 18.34
CA GLY A 5 -6.18 11.22 18.09
C GLY A 5 -5.87 9.77 18.42
N ASP A 6 -6.81 9.13 19.12
CA ASP A 6 -6.69 7.73 19.49
C ASP A 6 -6.45 6.88 18.24
N PHE A 7 -5.59 5.87 18.36
CA PHE A 7 -5.24 4.97 17.25
C PHE A 7 -6.48 4.39 16.56
N CYS A 8 -7.51 4.03 17.34
CA CYS A 8 -8.79 3.53 16.81
C CYS A 8 -9.53 4.57 15.96
N SER A 9 -9.49 5.85 16.34
CA SER A 9 -10.12 6.93 15.56
C SER A 9 -9.43 7.13 14.20
N SER A 10 -8.10 7.01 14.18
CA SER A 10 -7.31 7.19 12.95
C SER A 10 -7.51 6.07 11.93
N PHE A 11 -7.81 4.85 12.40
CA PHE A 11 -8.16 3.74 11.51
C PHE A 11 -9.49 3.99 10.79
N GLY A 12 -10.50 4.52 11.49
CA GLY A 12 -11.78 4.92 10.89
C GLY A 12 -11.61 5.98 9.79
N ALA A 13 -10.78 6.99 10.05
CA ALA A 13 -10.44 8.01 9.06
C ALA A 13 -9.72 7.43 7.83
N TYR A 14 -8.81 6.48 8.03
CA TYR A 14 -8.13 5.80 6.94
C TYR A 14 -9.08 4.95 6.09
N CYS A 15 -9.99 4.19 6.71
CA CYS A 15 -11.03 3.45 6.00
C CYS A 15 -11.95 4.37 5.19
N HIS A 16 -12.28 5.55 5.73
CA HIS A 16 -13.04 6.57 5.01
C HIS A 16 -12.28 7.08 3.77
N LEU A 17 -10.98 7.32 3.89
CA LEU A 17 -10.11 7.69 2.76
C LEU A 17 -10.06 6.61 1.68
N LEU A 18 -9.96 5.34 2.06
CA LEU A 18 -9.99 4.22 1.10
C LEU A 18 -11.33 4.13 0.34
N ARG A 19 -12.44 4.48 1.00
CA ARG A 19 -13.76 4.52 0.38
C ARG A 19 -13.90 5.66 -0.63
N HIS A 20 -13.22 6.78 -0.40
CA HIS A 20 -13.24 7.96 -1.26
C HIS A 20 -11.89 8.15 -1.96
N MET A 21 -11.52 7.17 -2.77
CA MET A 21 -10.30 7.24 -3.57
C MET A 21 -10.41 8.36 -4.61
N TYR A 22 -9.69 9.46 -4.38
CA TYR A 22 -9.58 10.57 -5.30
C TYR A 22 -8.27 10.48 -6.08
N ILE A 23 -8.36 10.25 -7.40
CA ILE A 23 -7.22 10.24 -8.31
C ILE A 23 -7.28 11.55 -9.12
N SER A 24 -6.38 12.48 -8.82
CA SER A 24 -6.22 13.73 -9.59
C SER A 24 -4.84 13.78 -10.25
N CYS A 25 -4.75 14.51 -11.37
CA CYS A 25 -3.47 14.88 -11.99
C CYS A 25 -2.54 15.65 -11.02
N ASP A 26 -3.10 16.29 -9.99
CA ASP A 26 -2.34 17.02 -8.96
C ASP A 26 -1.43 16.09 -8.13
N MET A 27 -1.73 14.79 -8.11
CA MET A 27 -0.88 13.79 -7.46
C MET A 27 0.52 13.68 -8.07
N PHE A 28 0.68 14.14 -9.31
CA PHE A 28 1.95 14.13 -10.04
C PHE A 28 2.70 15.46 -9.97
N THR A 29 2.03 16.54 -9.59
CA THR A 29 2.62 17.89 -9.58
C THR A 29 3.14 18.33 -8.22
N CYS A 30 2.98 17.49 -7.18
CA CYS A 30 3.35 17.78 -5.78
C CYS A 30 2.79 19.13 -5.26
N SER A 31 1.72 19.64 -5.88
CA SER A 31 1.15 20.98 -5.60
C SER A 31 0.53 21.07 -4.20
N ASN A 32 -0.03 19.97 -3.71
CA ASN A 32 -0.69 19.86 -2.40
C ASN A 32 0.29 19.60 -1.24
N GLY A 33 1.60 19.80 -1.46
CA GLY A 33 2.65 19.46 -0.51
C GLY A 33 2.91 17.95 -0.44
N TRP A 34 4.03 17.61 0.22
CA TRP A 34 4.51 16.23 0.29
C TRP A 34 3.56 15.29 1.07
N GLN A 35 2.90 15.81 2.11
CA GLN A 35 1.98 15.02 2.96
C GLN A 35 0.71 14.64 2.20
N GLY A 36 0.09 15.59 1.49
CA GLY A 36 -1.07 15.32 0.64
C GLY A 36 -0.73 14.36 -0.50
N THR A 37 0.46 14.53 -1.10
CA THR A 37 0.96 13.62 -2.14
C THR A 37 1.17 12.20 -1.61
N PHE A 38 1.79 12.04 -0.45
CA PHE A 38 1.94 10.72 0.21
C PHE A 38 0.60 10.07 0.47
N GLN A 39 -0.35 10.81 1.06
CA GLN A 39 -1.68 10.29 1.37
C GLN A 39 -2.36 9.76 0.11
N ALA A 40 -2.35 10.52 -0.97
CA ALA A 40 -2.99 10.12 -2.22
C ALA A 40 -2.33 8.86 -2.82
N TRP A 41 -1.00 8.79 -2.87
CA TRP A 41 -0.29 7.60 -3.36
C TRP A 41 -0.46 6.38 -2.46
N ASN A 42 -0.51 6.56 -1.14
CA ASN A 42 -0.74 5.50 -0.17
C ASN A 42 -2.14 4.88 -0.31
N VAL A 43 -3.16 5.72 -0.54
CA VAL A 43 -4.52 5.27 -0.85
C VAL A 43 -4.55 4.49 -2.17
N VAL A 44 -3.90 4.98 -3.23
CA VAL A 44 -3.78 4.26 -4.51
C VAL A 44 -3.07 2.91 -4.34
N PHE A 45 -1.99 2.85 -3.55
CA PHE A 45 -1.28 1.61 -3.25
C PHE A 45 -2.17 0.59 -2.51
N SER A 46 -2.92 1.03 -1.50
CA SER A 46 -3.86 0.17 -0.77
C SER A 46 -5.00 -0.34 -1.64
N SER A 47 -5.64 0.54 -2.41
CA SER A 47 -6.71 0.17 -3.35
C SER A 47 -6.20 -0.77 -4.43
N GLY A 48 -5.01 -0.51 -4.98
CA GLY A 48 -4.34 -1.38 -5.93
C GLY A 48 -4.05 -2.76 -5.34
N THR A 49 -3.58 -2.82 -4.09
CA THR A 49 -3.33 -4.08 -3.38
C THR A 49 -4.60 -4.92 -3.21
N LEU A 50 -5.72 -4.28 -2.84
CA LEU A 50 -7.03 -4.93 -2.74
C LEU A 50 -7.46 -5.48 -4.10
N LEU A 51 -7.40 -4.65 -5.14
CA LEU A 51 -7.79 -5.04 -6.50
C LEU A 51 -6.97 -6.21 -7.01
N VAL A 52 -5.64 -6.17 -6.85
CA VAL A 52 -4.75 -7.24 -7.32
C VAL A 52 -4.93 -8.52 -6.53
N THR A 53 -5.17 -8.43 -5.21
CA THR A 53 -5.51 -9.61 -4.41
C THR A 53 -6.81 -10.24 -4.91
N LEU A 54 -7.86 -9.42 -5.14
CA LEU A 54 -9.14 -9.89 -5.65
C LEU A 54 -8.99 -10.56 -7.02
N VAL A 55 -8.33 -9.90 -7.97
CA VAL A 55 -8.08 -10.44 -9.32
C VAL A 55 -7.27 -11.73 -9.26
N SER A 56 -6.22 -11.76 -8.43
CA SER A 56 -5.39 -12.96 -8.24
C SER A 56 -6.23 -14.12 -7.70
N VAL A 57 -7.04 -13.89 -6.66
CA VAL A 57 -7.93 -14.90 -6.09
C VAL A 57 -8.90 -15.42 -7.14
N VAL A 58 -9.54 -14.55 -7.94
CA VAL A 58 -10.45 -14.97 -9.01
C VAL A 58 -9.73 -15.86 -10.05
N ILE A 59 -8.54 -15.47 -10.51
CA ILE A 59 -7.74 -16.26 -11.47
C ILE A 59 -7.38 -17.63 -10.86
N TYR A 60 -6.99 -17.66 -9.58
CA TYR A 60 -6.68 -18.90 -8.88
C TYR A 60 -7.90 -19.80 -8.74
N LEU A 61 -9.08 -19.25 -8.39
CA LEU A 61 -10.32 -20.00 -8.32
C LEU A 61 -10.70 -20.61 -9.67
N VAL A 62 -10.59 -19.85 -10.77
CA VAL A 62 -10.88 -20.36 -12.12
C VAL A 62 -9.95 -21.51 -12.49
N LYS A 63 -8.63 -21.37 -12.27
CA LYS A 63 -7.67 -22.45 -12.51
C LYS A 63 -7.93 -23.66 -11.63
N TYR A 64 -8.31 -23.42 -10.39
CA TYR A 64 -8.62 -24.47 -9.44
C TYR A 64 -9.78 -25.35 -9.91
N PHE A 65 -10.89 -24.75 -10.35
CA PHE A 65 -12.04 -25.48 -10.90
C PHE A 65 -11.72 -26.26 -12.18
N GLN A 66 -10.68 -25.89 -12.92
CA GLN A 66 -10.27 -26.59 -14.15
C GLN A 66 -9.42 -27.84 -13.90
N TYR A 67 -8.63 -27.89 -12.83
CA TYR A 67 -7.53 -28.86 -12.72
C TYR A 67 -7.47 -29.72 -11.44
N TYR A 68 -8.10 -29.35 -10.29
CA TYR A 68 -7.73 -29.96 -8.99
C TYR A 68 -8.87 -30.35 -8.02
N THR A 69 -8.49 -31.23 -7.07
CA THR A 69 -9.24 -31.72 -5.89
C THR A 69 -9.16 -30.77 -4.68
N ALA A 70 -10.15 -30.85 -3.77
CA ALA A 70 -10.49 -29.94 -2.64
C ALA A 70 -9.34 -29.33 -1.79
N GLY A 71 -8.20 -30.02 -1.61
CA GLY A 71 -7.26 -29.74 -0.53
C GLY A 71 -6.44 -28.44 -0.65
N SER A 72 -5.94 -28.10 -1.84
CA SER A 72 -4.90 -27.06 -1.99
C SER A 72 -5.42 -25.62 -2.09
N ILE A 73 -6.75 -25.42 -2.17
CA ILE A 73 -7.32 -24.07 -2.34
C ILE A 73 -7.27 -23.25 -1.05
N VAL A 74 -7.45 -23.91 0.10
CA VAL A 74 -7.55 -23.24 1.40
C VAL A 74 -6.22 -22.58 1.74
N ASP A 75 -5.10 -23.27 1.52
CA ASP A 75 -3.76 -22.74 1.80
C ASP A 75 -3.44 -21.51 0.95
N ILE A 76 -3.82 -21.53 -0.34
CA ILE A 76 -3.61 -20.40 -1.26
C ILE A 76 -4.44 -19.19 -0.85
N LEU A 77 -5.71 -19.41 -0.48
CA LEU A 77 -6.61 -18.34 -0.03
C LEU A 77 -6.12 -17.73 1.28
N ILE A 78 -5.72 -18.55 2.26
CA ILE A 78 -5.19 -18.09 3.54
C ILE A 78 -3.90 -17.29 3.31
N SER A 79 -2.96 -17.82 2.53
CA SER A 79 -1.69 -17.13 2.23
C SER A 79 -1.92 -15.79 1.52
N SER A 80 -2.82 -15.76 0.53
CA SER A 80 -3.17 -14.52 -0.19
C SER A 80 -3.80 -13.48 0.73
N PHE A 81 -4.70 -13.92 1.62
CA PHE A 81 -5.37 -13.05 2.58
C PHE A 81 -4.41 -12.49 3.63
N ILE A 82 -3.54 -13.33 4.22
CA ILE A 82 -2.51 -12.89 5.17
C ILE A 82 -1.59 -11.86 4.53
N THR A 83 -1.15 -12.12 3.29
CA THR A 83 -0.26 -11.20 2.57
C THR A 83 -0.93 -9.84 2.32
N MET A 84 -2.21 -9.85 1.91
CA MET A 84 -3.00 -8.63 1.74
C MET A 84 -3.12 -7.85 3.06
N LEU A 85 -3.42 -8.53 4.17
CA LEU A 85 -3.53 -7.88 5.49
C LEU A 85 -2.22 -7.24 5.93
N ILE A 86 -1.09 -7.91 5.74
CA ILE A 86 0.23 -7.35 6.06
C ILE A 86 0.48 -6.09 5.23
N GLN A 87 0.19 -6.12 3.93
CA GLN A 87 0.41 -4.97 3.05
C GLN A 87 -0.49 -3.78 3.43
N LEU A 88 -1.77 -4.03 3.73
CA LEU A 88 -2.69 -2.99 4.22
C LEU A 88 -2.24 -2.42 5.57
N PHE A 89 -1.76 -3.27 6.46
CA PHE A 89 -1.24 -2.84 7.76
C PHE A 89 0.00 -1.96 7.60
N VAL A 90 0.95 -2.35 6.75
CA VAL A 90 2.13 -1.53 6.41
C VAL A 90 1.71 -0.22 5.73
N SER A 91 0.70 -0.25 4.86
CA SER A 91 0.15 0.95 4.24
C SER A 91 -0.41 1.92 5.28
N TYR A 92 -1.25 1.41 6.18
CA TYR A 92 -1.85 2.15 7.27
C TYR A 92 -0.80 2.71 8.24
N LEU A 93 0.21 1.93 8.63
CA LEU A 93 1.29 2.41 9.48
C LEU A 93 2.09 3.54 8.82
N GLY A 94 2.37 3.41 7.52
CA GLY A 94 3.01 4.48 6.76
C GLY A 94 2.17 5.76 6.77
N TRP A 95 0.89 5.65 6.42
CA TRP A 95 -0.07 6.76 6.48
C TRP A 95 -0.14 7.40 7.87
N PHE A 96 -0.31 6.61 8.92
CA PHE A 96 -0.40 7.10 10.28
C PHE A 96 0.88 7.82 10.73
N CYS A 97 2.04 7.21 10.49
CA CYS A 97 3.32 7.78 10.90
C CYS A 97 3.65 9.08 10.15
N VAL A 98 3.35 9.16 8.86
CA VAL A 98 3.71 10.30 8.00
C VAL A 98 2.66 11.40 8.05
N VAL A 99 1.37 11.05 7.99
CA VAL A 99 0.27 12.01 7.87
C VAL A 99 -0.29 12.40 9.24
N VAL A 100 -0.58 11.44 10.12
CA VAL A 100 -1.26 11.75 11.40
C VAL A 100 -0.29 12.26 12.46
N LYS A 101 0.94 11.76 12.47
CA LYS A 101 1.99 12.17 13.42
C LYS A 101 2.91 13.27 12.89
N ASP A 102 2.59 13.85 11.73
CA ASP A 102 3.42 14.83 11.01
C ASP A 102 4.87 14.36 10.76
N GLY A 103 5.12 13.03 10.82
CA GLY A 103 6.42 12.40 10.70
C GLY A 103 7.41 12.75 11.83
N CYS A 104 8.02 11.75 12.46
CA CYS A 104 9.13 12.01 13.40
C CYS A 104 10.38 12.62 12.72
N CYS A 105 10.47 12.58 11.38
CA CYS A 105 11.68 12.96 10.62
C CYS A 105 11.39 13.78 9.33
N GLY A 106 10.20 14.35 9.16
CA GLY A 106 9.82 15.10 7.95
C GLY A 106 10.07 14.30 6.64
N CYS A 107 10.73 14.92 5.66
CA CYS A 107 11.04 14.31 4.36
C CYS A 107 11.85 13.00 4.46
N ILE A 108 12.68 12.84 5.50
CA ILE A 108 13.48 11.61 5.69
C ILE A 108 12.58 10.43 6.03
N GLY A 109 11.56 10.65 6.88
CA GLY A 109 10.59 9.61 7.22
C GLY A 109 9.83 9.12 5.99
N TYR A 110 9.47 10.05 5.10
CA TYR A 110 8.83 9.75 3.82
C TYR A 110 9.71 8.89 2.91
N ALA A 111 10.99 9.23 2.73
CA ALA A 111 11.94 8.43 1.96
C ALA A 111 12.14 7.02 2.55
N LEU A 112 12.22 6.91 3.87
CA LEU A 112 12.34 5.63 4.56
C LEU A 112 11.13 4.73 4.29
N TRP A 113 9.91 5.27 4.37
CA TRP A 113 8.70 4.53 4.03
C TRP A 113 8.65 4.14 2.55
N GLY A 114 9.12 4.98 1.64
CA GLY A 114 9.27 4.64 0.22
C GLY A 114 10.19 3.42 0.01
N VAL A 115 11.29 3.33 0.76
CA VAL A 115 12.18 2.15 0.76
C VAL A 115 11.49 0.94 1.36
N VAL A 116 10.73 1.09 2.45
CA VAL A 116 9.96 -0.01 3.05
C VAL A 116 8.93 -0.57 2.05
N TYR A 117 8.16 0.27 1.35
CA TYR A 117 7.24 -0.21 0.32
C TYR A 117 7.97 -0.92 -0.82
N LEU A 118 9.11 -0.39 -1.25
CA LEU A 118 9.92 -1.03 -2.27
C LEU A 118 10.44 -2.39 -1.79
N LEU A 119 10.90 -2.51 -0.55
CA LEU A 119 11.36 -3.78 0.03
C LEU A 119 10.22 -4.79 0.21
N VAL A 120 9.03 -4.35 0.65
CA VAL A 120 7.84 -5.20 0.76
C VAL A 120 7.36 -5.68 -0.61
N PHE A 121 7.50 -4.84 -1.62
CA PHE A 121 7.20 -5.22 -3.00
C PHE A 121 8.26 -6.18 -3.55
N LEU A 122 9.54 -5.84 -3.37
CA LEU A 122 10.66 -6.67 -3.81
C LEU A 122 10.67 -8.01 -3.09
N SER A 123 10.30 -8.12 -1.81
CA SER A 123 10.23 -9.41 -1.12
C SER A 123 9.20 -10.35 -1.75
N ARG A 124 8.15 -9.80 -2.37
CA ARG A 124 7.15 -10.55 -3.14
C ARG A 124 7.67 -11.00 -4.51
N TYR A 125 8.57 -10.22 -5.14
CA TYR A 125 9.18 -10.51 -6.45
C TYR A 125 10.50 -11.28 -6.41
N SER A 126 11.23 -11.15 -5.30
CA SER A 126 12.53 -11.74 -5.03
C SER A 126 12.55 -13.28 -4.92
N PRO A 127 11.46 -14.06 -4.82
CA PRO A 127 11.59 -15.53 -4.77
C PRO A 127 12.34 -16.08 -5.99
N ARG A 128 12.10 -15.53 -7.19
CA ARG A 128 12.83 -15.88 -8.42
C ARG A 128 14.30 -15.39 -8.41
N PHE A 129 14.60 -14.35 -7.64
CA PHE A 129 15.94 -13.78 -7.51
C PHE A 129 16.78 -14.53 -6.46
N LEU A 130 16.18 -14.85 -5.31
CA LEU A 130 16.79 -15.63 -4.23
C LEU A 130 17.00 -17.10 -4.62
N GLU A 131 16.11 -17.69 -5.42
CA GLU A 131 16.31 -19.05 -5.97
C GLU A 131 17.54 -19.11 -6.90
N ARG A 132 17.87 -18.02 -7.60
CA ARG A 132 19.13 -17.92 -8.37
C ARG A 132 20.36 -17.66 -7.52
N GLN A 133 20.21 -17.12 -6.31
CA GLN A 133 21.35 -16.67 -5.50
C GLN A 133 21.72 -17.62 -4.35
N ASN A 134 20.96 -18.69 -4.06
CA ASN A 134 21.24 -19.53 -2.89
C ASN A 134 21.32 -21.03 -3.15
N LEU A 135 22.54 -21.47 -3.49
CA LEU A 135 23.04 -22.83 -3.26
C LEU A 135 23.36 -23.11 -1.77
N HIS A 136 23.08 -22.18 -0.82
CA HIS A 136 23.58 -22.30 0.56
C HIS A 136 22.67 -21.71 1.67
N SER A 137 21.37 -21.60 1.46
CA SER A 137 20.42 -21.12 2.47
C SER A 137 19.86 -22.28 3.33
N SER A 138 19.78 -22.03 4.65
CA SER A 138 19.32 -22.95 5.70
C SER A 138 17.94 -23.57 5.42
N GLU A 139 17.76 -24.83 5.84
CA GLU A 139 16.53 -25.63 5.61
C GLU A 139 15.23 -24.92 6.05
N PHE A 140 15.29 -24.12 7.11
CA PHE A 140 14.12 -23.42 7.63
C PHE A 140 13.56 -22.35 6.68
N VAL A 141 14.43 -21.57 6.01
CA VAL A 141 13.98 -20.59 5.00
C VAL A 141 13.40 -21.31 3.80
N ARG A 142 13.92 -22.50 3.49
CA ARG A 142 13.44 -23.36 2.41
C ARG A 142 12.01 -23.82 2.65
N ASP A 143 11.66 -24.22 3.87
CA ASP A 143 10.30 -24.71 4.18
C ASP A 143 9.26 -23.59 4.16
N VAL A 144 9.55 -22.44 4.77
CA VAL A 144 8.64 -21.28 4.72
C VAL A 144 8.45 -20.78 3.28
N ASN A 145 9.53 -20.76 2.49
CA ASN A 145 9.47 -20.44 1.06
C ASN A 145 8.65 -21.47 0.27
N LYS A 146 8.81 -22.77 0.56
CA LYS A 146 8.15 -23.82 -0.22
C LYS A 146 6.63 -23.71 -0.14
N TYR A 147 6.07 -23.41 1.04
CA TYR A 147 4.63 -23.19 1.21
C TYR A 147 4.14 -21.87 0.59
N PHE A 148 4.99 -20.84 0.55
CA PHE A 148 4.67 -19.59 -0.14
C PHE A 148 4.72 -19.70 -1.67
N PHE A 149 5.54 -20.60 -2.24
CA PHE A 149 5.90 -20.58 -3.67
C PHE A 149 5.43 -21.76 -4.52
N TYR A 150 4.96 -22.86 -3.93
CA TYR A 150 4.53 -24.04 -4.71
C TYR A 150 3.29 -23.82 -5.61
N GLY A 151 2.55 -22.72 -5.43
CA GLY A 151 1.35 -22.40 -6.24
C GLY A 151 1.58 -21.43 -7.40
N GLN A 152 2.80 -20.94 -7.64
CA GLN A 152 3.06 -19.79 -8.52
C GLN A 152 3.72 -20.16 -9.87
N GLN A 153 3.35 -21.31 -10.45
CA GLN A 153 3.74 -21.66 -11.81
C GLN A 153 2.69 -21.16 -12.83
N HIS A 154 3.13 -20.26 -13.71
CA HIS A 154 2.52 -19.90 -15.00
C HIS A 154 1.19 -19.12 -15.00
N SER A 155 1.22 -17.84 -14.61
CA SER A 155 0.30 -16.87 -15.22
C SER A 155 1.04 -15.58 -15.50
N ASP A 156 1.49 -15.42 -16.75
CA ASP A 156 2.13 -14.18 -17.23
C ASP A 156 1.26 -12.94 -16.90
N TRP A 157 -0.06 -13.14 -16.83
CA TRP A 157 -1.03 -12.12 -16.43
C TRP A 157 -0.86 -11.60 -15.01
N ALA A 158 -0.51 -12.47 -14.05
CA ALA A 158 -0.29 -12.02 -12.67
C ALA A 158 0.94 -11.10 -12.62
N ASP A 159 2.02 -11.48 -13.30
CA ASP A 159 3.25 -10.70 -13.36
C ASP A 159 3.01 -9.32 -14.02
N ILE A 160 2.16 -9.25 -15.06
CA ILE A 160 1.73 -7.98 -15.68
C ILE A 160 0.94 -7.12 -14.69
N VAL A 161 -0.05 -7.70 -14.00
CA VAL A 161 -0.88 -6.99 -13.03
C VAL A 161 -0.03 -6.42 -11.88
N TYR A 162 0.92 -7.20 -11.37
CA TYR A 162 1.85 -6.70 -10.36
C TYR A 162 2.83 -5.65 -10.93
N ALA A 163 3.25 -5.77 -12.20
CA ALA A 163 4.10 -4.76 -12.84
C ALA A 163 3.39 -3.42 -12.98
N VAL A 164 2.07 -3.41 -13.21
CA VAL A 164 1.27 -2.19 -13.19
C VAL A 164 1.25 -1.57 -11.78
N LEU A 165 1.21 -2.37 -10.71
CA LEU A 165 1.35 -1.86 -9.33
C LEU A 165 2.75 -1.39 -8.97
N LEU A 166 3.79 -1.80 -9.71
CA LEU A 166 5.15 -1.28 -9.51
C LEU A 166 5.19 0.23 -9.82
N VAL A 167 4.45 0.67 -10.84
CA VAL A 167 4.43 2.07 -11.30
C VAL A 167 4.13 3.06 -10.18
N PRO A 168 3.02 2.96 -9.41
CA PRO A 168 2.74 3.88 -8.31
C PRO A 168 3.82 3.82 -7.21
N ILE A 169 4.35 2.64 -6.89
CA ILE A 169 5.37 2.46 -5.83
C ILE A 169 6.67 3.13 -6.24
N VAL A 170 7.15 2.86 -7.46
CA VAL A 170 8.38 3.46 -7.99
C VAL A 170 8.22 4.97 -8.11
N TYR A 171 7.08 5.44 -8.63
CA TYR A 171 6.80 6.86 -8.73
C TYR A 171 6.79 7.54 -7.36
N MET A 172 6.15 6.91 -6.37
CA MET A 172 6.13 7.37 -4.99
C MET A 172 7.56 7.43 -4.42
N SER A 173 8.34 6.35 -4.52
CA SER A 173 9.74 6.31 -4.07
C SER A 173 10.59 7.39 -4.76
N LEU A 174 10.48 7.55 -6.08
CA LEU A 174 11.21 8.58 -6.84
C LEU A 174 10.81 9.99 -6.39
N SER A 175 9.52 10.22 -6.16
CA SER A 175 9.02 11.49 -5.63
C SER A 175 9.55 11.75 -4.22
N CYS A 176 9.66 10.71 -3.38
CA CYS A 176 10.35 10.79 -2.08
C CYS A 176 11.80 11.21 -2.21
N PHE A 177 12.54 10.55 -3.09
CA PHE A 177 13.95 10.86 -3.29
C PHE A 177 14.14 12.25 -3.87
N ALA A 178 13.33 12.66 -4.85
CA ALA A 178 13.38 14.01 -5.42
C ALA A 178 13.14 15.07 -4.34
N LEU A 179 12.15 14.88 -3.46
CA LEU A 179 11.88 15.80 -2.35
C LEU A 179 12.97 15.80 -1.27
N ALA A 180 13.60 14.65 -1.00
CA ALA A 180 14.68 14.54 -0.04
C ALA A 180 16.01 15.14 -0.56
N CYS A 181 16.34 14.88 -1.83
CA CYS A 181 17.56 15.38 -2.48
C CYS A 181 17.44 16.83 -2.95
N GLY A 182 16.23 17.31 -3.22
CA GLY A 182 15.94 18.64 -3.72
C GLY A 182 16.14 19.79 -2.73
N GLY A 183 16.67 19.53 -1.53
CA GLY A 183 17.29 20.52 -0.65
C GLY A 183 16.54 21.85 -0.51
N ALA A 184 15.59 21.89 0.44
CA ALA A 184 15.09 23.11 1.08
C ALA A 184 14.17 24.08 0.29
N SER A 185 13.36 24.80 1.09
CA SER A 185 12.72 26.09 0.77
C SER A 185 11.49 26.12 -0.13
N SER A 186 10.50 25.27 0.16
CA SER A 186 9.14 25.78 0.19
C SER A 186 8.53 25.48 1.54
N ARG A 187 8.87 26.36 2.49
CA ARG A 187 8.14 26.58 3.74
C ARG A 187 6.75 27.13 3.38
N SER A 188 5.95 26.34 2.67
CA SER A 188 4.54 26.62 2.48
C SER A 188 3.88 26.34 3.81
N ARG A 189 3.89 27.37 4.66
CA ARG A 189 3.01 27.52 5.81
C ARG A 189 1.60 27.79 5.28
N GLY A 190 1.14 26.96 4.35
CA GLY A 190 -0.24 26.97 3.88
C GLY A 190 -1.04 26.21 4.92
N ASN A 191 -1.95 26.91 5.60
CA ASN A 191 -2.99 26.29 6.40
C ASN A 191 -3.57 25.11 5.61
N VAL A 192 -3.25 23.89 6.01
CA VAL A 192 -4.06 22.72 5.65
C VAL A 192 -5.37 22.95 6.39
N VAL A 193 -6.26 23.69 5.73
CA VAL A 193 -7.67 23.72 6.07
C VAL A 193 -8.09 22.28 5.82
N LEU A 194 -8.11 21.49 6.89
CA LEU A 194 -8.99 20.35 6.97
C LEU A 194 -10.36 20.93 6.67
N GLN A 195 -10.77 20.80 5.42
CA GLN A 195 -12.12 21.05 4.98
C GLN A 195 -12.93 19.93 5.62
N SER A 196 -13.17 20.11 6.92
CA SER A 196 -14.22 19.43 7.64
C SER A 196 -15.47 19.89 6.92
N ASP A 197 -15.95 19.08 5.99
CA ASP A 197 -17.30 19.21 5.47
C ASP A 197 -18.24 19.00 6.66
N SER A 198 -18.45 20.07 7.42
CA SER A 198 -19.58 20.23 8.30
C SER A 198 -20.78 20.39 7.38
N SER A 199 -21.28 19.26 6.90
CA SER A 199 -22.66 19.12 6.47
C SER A 199 -23.53 19.47 7.68
N SER A 200 -23.81 20.76 7.83
CA SER A 200 -24.87 21.26 8.67
C SER A 200 -26.16 20.58 8.21
N GLU A 201 -26.62 19.59 8.97
CA GLU A 201 -28.02 19.18 8.95
C GLU A 201 -28.84 20.39 9.38
N GLU A 202 -29.31 21.13 8.39
CA GLU A 202 -30.40 22.07 8.46
C GLU A 202 -31.64 21.27 8.90
N SER A 203 -31.85 21.22 10.21
CA SER A 203 -33.09 20.73 10.80
C SER A 203 -34.19 21.73 10.45
N ASP A 204 -34.90 21.43 9.37
CA ASP A 204 -36.16 22.05 9.02
C ASP A 204 -37.12 22.02 10.21
N SER A 205 -37.41 23.21 10.70
CA SER A 205 -38.57 23.50 11.54
C SER A 205 -39.85 23.25 10.75
N VAL A 206 -40.66 22.28 11.19
CA VAL A 206 -42.07 22.20 10.79
C VAL A 206 -42.94 22.10 12.04
N ALA A 207 -43.61 23.23 12.29
CA ALA A 207 -44.91 23.47 12.93
C ALA A 207 -45.31 22.67 14.18
#